data_AF-A0A250FRA5-F1
#
_entry.id   AF-A0A250FRA5-F1
#
_cell.length_a   1.000
_cell.length_b   1.000
_cell.length_c   1.000
_cell.angle_alpha   90.00
_cell.angle_beta   90.00
_cell.angle_gamma   90.00
#
_symmetry.space_group_name_H-M   'P 1'
#
loop_
_entity.id
_entity.type
_entity.pdbx_description
1 polymer ?
#
loop_
_entity_poly.entity_id
_entity_poly.type
_entity_poly.pdbx_seq_one_letter_code
_entity_poly.pdbx_strand_id
1 'polypeptide(L)'
;MVLNELKKVKGIYYLVEEGHYGLKMILEFEDTEYLYFDSCKFQIKKNETLNLITSKWTKLEYPELEKDDVYIKEIKEDEAIAYFIRFSNDDILHIYEYVDGLENWFLNFEIVSPKNENYNEIMTHMNETWVKRLLSY
;
A
#
# COMPACT_ATOMS: atom_id res chain seq x y z
N MET A 1 11.67 -2.93 -0.52
CA MET A 1 11.53 -4.39 -0.76
C MET A 1 11.62 -4.64 -2.26
N VAL A 2 12.21 -5.75 -2.72
CA VAL A 2 12.30 -6.09 -4.16
C VAL A 2 11.42 -7.32 -4.42
N LEU A 3 10.44 -7.18 -5.33
CA LEU A 3 9.67 -8.31 -5.83
C LEU A 3 10.47 -8.97 -6.95
N ASN A 4 10.85 -10.23 -6.76
CA ASN A 4 11.67 -10.96 -7.74
C ASN A 4 10.88 -11.38 -9.00
N GLU A 5 9.55 -11.30 -8.96
CA GLU A 5 8.65 -11.67 -10.05
C GLU A 5 7.46 -10.70 -10.12
N LEU A 6 7.00 -10.40 -11.34
CA LEU A 6 5.80 -9.59 -11.57
C LEU A 6 4.57 -10.42 -11.19
N LYS A 7 4.00 -10.16 -10.03
CA LYS A 7 2.80 -10.85 -9.54
C LYS A 7 1.56 -10.04 -9.90
N LYS A 8 0.64 -10.66 -10.63
CA LYS A 8 -0.65 -10.07 -10.94
C LYS A 8 -1.49 -9.96 -9.68
N VAL A 9 -2.00 -8.77 -9.42
CA VAL A 9 -2.89 -8.43 -8.30
C VAL A 9 -4.32 -8.73 -8.74
N LYS A 10 -5.03 -9.58 -8.01
CA LYS A 10 -6.43 -9.92 -8.30
C LYS A 10 -7.42 -9.24 -7.35
N GLY A 11 -6.94 -8.75 -6.21
CA GLY A 11 -7.77 -8.08 -5.22
C GLY A 11 -6.95 -7.26 -4.25
N ILE A 12 -7.55 -6.16 -3.80
CA ILE A 12 -7.01 -5.32 -2.73
C ILE A 12 -8.06 -5.30 -1.62
N TYR A 13 -7.62 -5.57 -0.40
CA TYR A 13 -8.46 -5.63 0.77
C TYR A 13 -7.86 -4.79 1.88
N TYR A 14 -8.71 -4.15 2.67
CA TYR A 14 -8.28 -3.39 3.83
C TYR A 14 -9.14 -3.70 5.04
N LEU A 15 -8.54 -3.49 6.22
CA LEU A 15 -9.18 -3.61 7.51
C LEU A 15 -8.70 -2.43 8.35
N VAL A 16 -9.64 -1.68 8.93
CA VAL A 16 -9.34 -0.61 9.87
C VAL A 16 -9.78 -1.08 11.25
N GLU A 17 -8.80 -1.32 12.13
CA GLU A 17 -9.05 -1.61 13.54
C GLU A 17 -9.06 -0.31 14.35
N GLU A 18 -9.78 -0.29 15.49
CA GLU A 18 -9.74 0.85 16.41
C GLU A 18 -8.34 1.00 17.02
N GLY A 19 -7.84 2.24 17.05
CA GLY A 19 -6.55 2.60 17.64
C GLY A 19 -5.62 3.32 16.66
N HIS A 20 -4.47 3.76 17.17
CA HIS A 20 -3.43 4.36 16.35
C HIS A 20 -2.88 3.33 15.36
N TYR A 21 -2.71 3.73 14.10
CA TYR A 21 -2.15 2.86 13.06
C TYR A 21 -2.95 1.55 12.85
N GLY A 22 -4.29 1.60 12.93
CA GLY A 22 -5.13 0.42 12.78
C GLY A 22 -5.28 -0.14 11.35
N LEU A 23 -4.68 0.49 10.33
CA LEU A 23 -4.86 0.12 8.92
C LEU A 23 -3.99 -1.07 8.53
N LYS A 24 -4.66 -2.19 8.22
CA LYS A 24 -4.04 -3.37 7.60
C LYS A 24 -4.52 -3.47 6.15
N MET A 25 -3.65 -3.94 5.27
CA MET A 25 -4.01 -4.21 3.86
C MET A 25 -3.49 -5.54 3.35
N ILE A 26 -4.20 -6.12 2.41
CA ILE A 26 -3.83 -7.33 1.67
C ILE A 26 -3.95 -6.99 0.18
N LEU A 27 -2.85 -7.14 -0.56
CA LEU A 27 -2.91 -7.28 -2.02
C LEU A 27 -2.79 -8.76 -2.33
N GLU A 28 -3.89 -9.32 -2.79
CA GLU A 28 -3.99 -10.73 -3.13
C GLU A 28 -3.46 -10.95 -4.55
N PHE A 29 -2.55 -11.91 -4.72
CA PHE A 29 -2.02 -12.26 -6.03
C PHE A 29 -2.80 -13.44 -6.65
N GLU A 30 -2.65 -13.66 -7.96
CA GLU A 30 -3.22 -14.85 -8.64
C GLU A 30 -2.65 -16.18 -8.14
N ASP A 31 -1.43 -16.18 -7.62
CA ASP A 31 -0.82 -17.36 -7.02
C ASP A 31 -1.30 -17.58 -5.56
N THR A 32 -0.57 -18.42 -4.82
CA THR A 32 -0.86 -18.71 -3.42
C THR A 32 -0.16 -17.72 -2.48
N GLU A 33 0.20 -16.52 -2.92
CA GLU A 33 0.83 -15.51 -2.07
C GLU A 33 0.01 -14.23 -2.01
N TYR A 34 0.29 -13.41 -1.00
CA TYR A 34 -0.27 -12.08 -0.88
C TYR A 34 0.77 -11.15 -0.26
N LEU A 35 0.65 -9.87 -0.60
CA LEU A 35 1.37 -8.80 0.07
C LEU A 35 0.53 -8.29 1.22
N TYR A 36 1.04 -8.44 2.43
CA TYR A 36 0.39 -7.99 3.66
C TYR A 36 1.05 -6.73 4.18
N PHE A 37 0.24 -5.72 4.47
CA PHE A 37 0.62 -4.52 5.19
C PHE A 37 0.09 -4.61 6.63
N ASP A 38 0.99 -4.53 7.60
CA ASP A 38 0.71 -4.67 9.03
C ASP A 38 0.67 -3.33 9.78
N SER A 39 0.34 -2.26 9.06
CA SER A 39 0.39 -0.86 9.48
C SER A 39 1.79 -0.23 9.53
N CYS A 40 2.86 -1.01 9.48
CA CYS A 40 4.22 -0.47 9.59
C CYS A 40 5.16 -0.93 8.47
N LYS A 41 4.84 -2.01 7.77
CA LYS A 41 5.68 -2.56 6.69
C LYS A 41 4.91 -3.51 5.80
N PHE A 42 5.48 -3.76 4.63
CA PHE A 42 5.00 -4.82 3.76
C PHE A 42 5.73 -6.15 3.99
N GLN A 43 4.97 -7.24 3.89
CA GLN A 43 5.49 -8.61 3.98
C GLN A 43 4.81 -9.51 2.94
N ILE A 44 5.60 -10.28 2.20
CA ILE A 44 5.05 -11.37 1.38
C ILE A 44 4.72 -12.53 2.31
N LYS A 45 3.51 -13.08 2.18
CA LYS A 45 3.08 -14.25 2.93
C LYS A 45 2.44 -15.26 2.00
N LYS A 46 2.65 -16.53 2.30
CA LYS A 46 2.03 -17.63 1.58
C LYS A 46 0.67 -17.97 2.18
N ASN A 47 -0.25 -18.37 1.32
CA ASN A 47 -1.58 -18.86 1.64
C ASN A 47 -1.51 -20.38 1.89
N GLU A 48 -0.80 -20.79 2.94
CA GLU A 48 -0.53 -22.21 3.18
C GLU A 48 -1.65 -22.93 3.95
N THR A 49 -2.58 -22.22 4.61
CA THR A 49 -3.66 -22.91 5.38
C THR A 49 -4.81 -22.04 5.90
N LEU A 50 -4.71 -20.70 5.84
CA LEU A 50 -5.67 -19.79 6.47
C LEU A 50 -6.23 -18.82 5.44
N ASN A 51 -7.56 -18.80 5.27
CA ASN A 51 -8.26 -17.70 4.60
C ASN A 51 -8.04 -16.42 5.44
N LEU A 52 -6.96 -15.69 5.18
CA LEU A 52 -6.71 -14.40 5.84
C LEU A 52 -7.82 -13.40 5.49
N ILE A 53 -8.31 -13.46 4.26
CA ILE A 53 -9.45 -12.67 3.80
C ILE A 53 -10.71 -13.29 4.38
N THR A 54 -11.06 -12.82 5.58
CA THR A 54 -12.32 -13.13 6.27
C THR A 54 -13.37 -12.05 5.99
N SER A 55 -14.60 -12.24 6.48
CA SER A 55 -15.69 -11.25 6.37
C SER A 55 -15.41 -9.90 7.05
N LYS A 56 -14.33 -9.79 7.84
CA LYS A 56 -13.89 -8.52 8.44
C LYS A 56 -13.22 -7.58 7.44
N TRP A 57 -12.67 -8.14 6.35
CA TRP A 57 -11.96 -7.36 5.34
C TRP A 57 -12.93 -6.72 4.36
N THR A 58 -12.69 -5.46 4.02
CA THR A 58 -13.40 -4.77 2.95
C THR A 58 -12.59 -4.90 1.66
N LYS A 59 -13.23 -5.40 0.60
CA LYS A 59 -12.63 -5.39 -0.74
C LYS A 59 -12.69 -3.96 -1.27
N LEU A 60 -11.54 -3.42 -1.67
CA LEU A 60 -11.45 -2.13 -2.33
C LEU A 60 -11.97 -2.26 -3.77
N GLU A 61 -12.90 -1.38 -4.15
CA GLU A 61 -13.37 -1.30 -5.53
C GLU A 61 -12.31 -0.62 -6.39
N TYR A 62 -11.62 -1.41 -7.21
CA TYR A 62 -10.61 -0.92 -8.14
C TYR A 62 -10.80 -1.58 -9.51
N PRO A 63 -11.62 -0.99 -10.40
CA PRO A 63 -12.03 -1.61 -11.67
C PRO A 63 -10.88 -1.94 -12.62
N GLU A 64 -9.73 -1.29 -12.47
CA GLU A 64 -8.56 -1.55 -13.34
C GLU A 64 -8.01 -2.97 -13.15
N LEU A 65 -8.21 -3.60 -11.97
CA LEU A 65 -7.85 -5.01 -11.75
C LEU A 65 -8.68 -5.99 -12.60
N GLU A 66 -9.86 -5.57 -13.09
CA GLU A 66 -10.74 -6.41 -13.91
C GLU A 66 -10.48 -6.22 -15.42
N LYS A 67 -9.83 -5.12 -15.81
CA LYS A 67 -9.61 -4.76 -17.22
C LYS A 67 -8.26 -5.21 -17.74
N ASP A 68 -7.21 -5.03 -16.94
CA ASP A 68 -5.83 -5.26 -17.33
C ASP A 68 -5.11 -6.20 -16.36
N ASP A 69 -4.03 -6.83 -16.83
CA ASP A 69 -3.09 -7.52 -15.95
C ASP A 69 -2.29 -6.50 -15.12
N VAL A 70 -2.87 -6.09 -13.99
CA VAL A 70 -2.25 -5.17 -13.05
C VAL A 70 -1.27 -5.92 -12.17
N TYR A 71 0.01 -5.52 -12.19
CA TYR A 71 1.05 -6.07 -11.33
C TYR A 71 1.76 -4.96 -10.55
N ILE A 72 2.42 -5.32 -9.45
CA ILE A 72 3.22 -4.37 -8.69
C ILE A 72 4.55 -4.14 -9.41
N LYS A 73 4.85 -2.89 -9.78
CA LYS A 73 6.14 -2.47 -10.34
C LYS A 73 7.15 -2.16 -9.25
N GLU A 74 6.73 -1.44 -8.21
CA GLU A 74 7.64 -0.91 -7.20
C GLU A 74 6.92 -0.71 -5.87
N ILE A 75 7.65 -0.89 -4.77
CA ILE A 75 7.19 -0.59 -3.41
C ILE A 75 8.25 0.27 -2.73
N LYS A 76 7.81 1.41 -2.18
CA LYS A 76 8.64 2.33 -1.41
C LYS A 76 7.99 2.67 -0.08
N GLU A 77 8.84 2.98 0.88
CA GLU A 77 8.47 3.30 2.25
C GLU A 77 9.24 4.56 2.64
N ASP A 78 8.56 5.53 3.23
CA ASP A 78 9.14 6.79 3.70
C ASP A 78 9.04 6.87 5.22
N GLU A 79 10.15 6.56 5.90
CA GLU A 79 10.36 6.71 7.35
C GLU A 79 9.18 6.33 8.27
N ALA A 80 8.38 5.35 7.83
CA ALA A 80 7.13 4.90 8.43
C ALA A 80 5.92 5.87 8.35
N ILE A 81 6.08 7.05 7.74
CA ILE A 81 5.06 8.10 7.56
C ILE A 81 4.19 7.86 6.32
N ALA A 82 4.81 7.35 5.24
CA ALA A 82 4.10 7.06 4.01
C ALA A 82 4.62 5.79 3.34
N TYR A 83 3.75 5.14 2.58
CA TYR A 83 4.04 3.92 1.86
C TYR A 83 3.40 3.98 0.47
N PHE A 84 4.12 3.48 -0.51
CA PHE A 84 3.75 3.60 -1.91
C PHE A 84 3.86 2.25 -2.60
N ILE A 85 2.80 1.85 -3.31
CA ILE A 85 2.84 0.75 -4.27
C ILE A 85 2.51 1.32 -5.64
N ARG A 86 3.48 1.28 -6.56
CA ARG A 86 3.24 1.64 -7.95
C ARG A 86 2.86 0.40 -8.75
N PHE A 87 1.72 0.48 -9.42
CA PHE A 87 1.20 -0.58 -10.28
C PHE A 87 1.68 -0.45 -11.73
N SER A 88 1.46 -1.50 -12.51
CA SER A 88 1.86 -1.58 -13.92
C SER A 88 1.19 -0.57 -14.83
N ASN A 89 -0.05 -0.18 -14.52
CA ASN A 89 -0.79 0.90 -15.17
C ASN A 89 -0.40 2.30 -14.67
N ASP A 90 0.65 2.40 -13.86
CA ASP A 90 1.19 3.62 -13.27
C ASP A 90 0.32 4.30 -12.21
N ASP A 91 -0.79 3.67 -11.81
CA ASP A 91 -1.50 4.07 -10.61
C ASP A 91 -0.64 3.80 -9.35
N ILE A 92 -0.85 4.61 -8.32
CA ILE A 92 -0.13 4.52 -7.06
C ILE A 92 -1.14 4.29 -5.94
N LEU A 93 -1.01 3.18 -5.21
CA LEU A 93 -1.62 3.06 -3.89
C LEU A 93 -0.72 3.80 -2.90
N HIS A 94 -1.21 4.94 -2.42
CA HIS A 94 -0.56 5.80 -1.46
C HIS A 94 -1.19 5.58 -0.08
N ILE A 95 -0.39 5.19 0.90
CA ILE A 95 -0.77 5.07 2.31
C ILE A 95 -0.04 6.17 3.05
N TYR A 96 -0.75 6.96 3.85
CA TYR A 96 -0.17 8.10 4.54
C TYR A 96 -0.71 8.27 5.94
N GLU A 97 0.14 8.78 6.81
CA GLU A 97 -0.25 9.26 8.12
C GLU A 97 -1.06 10.56 8.03
N TYR A 98 -2.07 10.68 8.88
CA TYR A 98 -2.71 11.95 9.16
C TYR A 98 -3.01 12.06 10.67
N VAL A 99 -3.08 13.29 11.14
CA VAL A 99 -3.45 13.62 12.51
C VAL A 99 -4.86 14.18 12.50
N ASP A 100 -5.73 13.66 13.37
CA ASP A 100 -7.07 14.25 13.54
C ASP A 100 -7.02 15.57 14.32
N GLY A 101 -8.16 16.25 14.45
CA GLY A 101 -8.28 17.48 15.25
C GLY A 101 -8.08 17.29 16.76
N LEU A 102 -7.77 16.07 17.22
CA LEU A 102 -7.54 15.69 18.60
C LEU A 102 -6.12 15.14 18.83
N GLU A 103 -5.20 15.35 17.89
CA GLU A 103 -3.80 14.91 17.95
C GLU A 103 -3.59 13.39 17.91
N ASN A 104 -4.58 12.64 17.44
CA ASN A 104 -4.46 11.20 17.23
C ASN A 104 -3.93 10.89 15.83
N TRP A 105 -2.94 10.00 15.77
CA TRP A 105 -2.33 9.53 14.52
C TRP A 105 -3.11 8.36 13.93
N PHE A 106 -3.39 8.46 12.64
CA PHE A 106 -4.09 7.44 11.85
C PHE A 106 -3.38 7.23 10.52
N LEU A 107 -3.64 6.08 9.90
CA LEU A 107 -3.28 5.83 8.51
C LEU A 107 -4.53 5.90 7.65
N ASN A 108 -4.41 6.56 6.50
CA ASN A 108 -5.38 6.50 5.43
C ASN A 108 -4.69 6.04 4.14
N PHE A 109 -5.48 5.77 3.11
CA PHE A 109 -4.95 5.40 1.82
C PHE A 109 -5.82 5.92 0.67
N GLU A 110 -5.21 6.03 -0.50
CA GLU A 110 -5.88 6.36 -1.75
C GLU A 110 -5.19 5.67 -2.94
N ILE A 111 -5.93 5.45 -4.02
CA ILE A 111 -5.35 5.08 -5.32
C ILE A 111 -5.35 6.32 -6.20
N VAL A 112 -4.16 6.72 -6.65
CA VAL A 112 -3.96 7.92 -7.45
C VAL A 112 -3.51 7.54 -8.84
N SER A 113 -4.39 7.74 -9.82
CA SER A 113 -4.06 7.55 -11.24
C SER A 113 -3.32 8.75 -11.83
N PRO A 114 -2.55 8.57 -12.93
CA PRO A 114 -1.81 9.64 -13.61
C PRO A 114 -2.60 10.88 -14.02
N LYS A 115 -3.93 10.77 -14.09
CA LYS A 115 -4.84 11.87 -14.46
C LYS A 115 -5.26 12.73 -13.25
N ASN A 116 -5.01 12.29 -12.03
CA ASN A 116 -5.30 13.08 -10.83
C ASN A 116 -4.35 14.27 -10.70
N GLU A 117 -4.86 15.38 -10.19
CA GLU A 117 -4.10 16.61 -9.98
C GLU A 117 -2.88 16.41 -9.06
N ASN A 118 -3.04 15.60 -8.01
CA ASN A 118 -2.00 15.36 -7.01
C ASN A 118 -0.98 14.27 -7.42
N TYR A 119 -1.15 13.63 -8.58
CA TYR A 119 -0.31 12.50 -8.98
C TYR A 119 1.18 12.86 -9.01
N ASN A 120 1.53 14.01 -9.58
CA ASN A 120 2.92 14.43 -9.72
C ASN A 120 3.58 14.73 -8.37
N GLU A 121 2.80 15.24 -7.41
CA GLU A 121 3.29 15.50 -6.05
C GLU A 121 3.59 14.18 -5.34
N ILE A 122 2.64 13.25 -5.34
CA ILE A 122 2.80 11.91 -4.75
C ILE A 122 3.94 11.14 -5.41
N MET A 123 4.04 11.21 -6.74
CA MET A 123 5.13 10.57 -7.48
C MET A 123 6.49 11.22 -7.17
N THR A 124 6.54 12.54 -6.94
CA THR A 124 7.76 13.23 -6.52
C THR A 124 8.17 12.75 -5.13
N HIS A 125 7.25 12.78 -4.16
CA HIS A 125 7.47 12.32 -2.78
C HIS A 125 7.92 10.86 -2.74
N MET A 126 7.24 9.97 -3.47
CA MET A 126 7.65 8.57 -3.63
C MET A 126 9.10 8.44 -4.14
N ASN A 127 9.60 9.38 -4.95
CA ASN A 127 10.95 9.35 -5.52
C ASN A 127 11.98 10.14 -4.74
N GLU A 128 11.61 10.80 -3.65
CA GLU A 128 12.56 11.48 -2.79
C GLU A 128 13.51 10.46 -2.17
N THR A 129 14.80 10.67 -2.41
CA THR A 129 15.86 9.97 -1.69
C THR A 129 16.14 10.83 -0.47
N TRP A 130 15.42 10.58 0.62
CA TRP A 130 15.69 11.21 1.89
C TRP A 130 17.12 10.84 2.31
N VAL A 131 18.05 11.76 2.06
CA VAL A 131 19.39 11.68 2.64
C VAL A 131 19.16 11.69 4.13
N LYS A 132 19.40 10.54 4.80
CA LYS A 132 19.53 10.50 6.25
C LYS A 132 20.46 11.64 6.64
N ARG A 133 19.90 12.75 7.10
CA ARG A 133 20.66 13.67 7.93
C ARG A 133 20.90 12.85 9.17
N LEU A 134 22.09 12.25 9.24
CA LEU A 134 22.68 11.88 10.51
C LEU A 134 22.61 13.16 11.34
N LEU A 135 21.57 13.28 12.17
CA LEU A 135 21.51 14.27 13.23
C LEU A 135 22.73 13.95 14.09
N SER A 136 23.78 14.71 13.82
CA SER A 136 25.00 14.72 14.60
C SER A 136 24.81 15.83 15.61
N TYR A 137 24.15 15.54 16.73
CA TYR A 137 24.36 16.17 18.03
C TYR A 137 23.92 15.22 19.15
#